data_AF-A0A7J2Y5J3-F1
#
_entry.id   AF-A0A7J2Y5J3-F1
#
_cell.length_a   1.000
_cell.length_b   1.000
_cell.length_c   1.000
_cell.angle_alpha   90.00
_cell.angle_beta   90.00
_cell.angle_gamma   90.00
#
_symmetry.space_group_name_H-M   'P 1'
#
loop_
_entity.id
_entity.type
_entity.pdbx_description
1 polymer ?
#
loop_
_entity_poly.entity_id
_entity_poly.type
_entity_poly.pdbx_seq_one_letter_code
_entity_poly.pdbx_strand_id
1 'polypeptide(L)'
;MPPSESLMTVFSQSPLTSCWLRLLMALRIVFDEREIDPQLCAVCGLYCGICPVYRAWTEQDLPRLDAIAGTLGVSRERLLCTGCRTPAAFCFGGECEVKECAEAKGVAFCAECAEFPCPRIERVMERAPHGSTILANGTRIRDVGWYAWLREQDARWRCPSCHGKVAFGAERCPSCHGPLSLR
;
A
#
# COMPACT_ATOMS: atom_id res chain seq x y z
N MET A 1 34.99 8.68 65.06
CA MET A 1 35.95 7.87 64.28
C MET A 1 35.17 7.08 63.23
N PRO A 2 35.03 7.59 62.00
CA PRO A 2 34.62 6.78 60.86
C PRO A 2 35.84 6.08 60.24
N PRO A 3 35.71 4.85 59.72
CA PRO A 3 36.78 4.23 58.94
C PRO A 3 36.79 4.76 57.50
N SER A 4 37.97 4.60 56.92
CA SER A 4 38.58 5.28 55.79
C SER A 4 38.07 4.89 54.42
N GLU A 5 38.23 5.85 53.51
CA GLU A 5 38.35 5.73 52.06
C GLU A 5 39.23 4.55 51.64
N SER A 6 38.76 3.76 50.67
CA SER A 6 39.54 3.31 49.52
C SER A 6 38.67 2.40 48.64
N LEU A 7 38.85 2.52 47.32
CA LEU A 7 38.19 1.78 46.25
C LEU A 7 36.88 2.37 45.68
N MET A 8 36.85 3.68 45.40
CA MET A 8 36.12 4.17 44.22
C MET A 8 37.06 4.21 43.02
N THR A 9 37.31 3.02 42.48
CA THR A 9 37.93 2.82 41.19
C THR A 9 36.99 3.38 40.12
N VAL A 10 37.39 4.51 39.53
CA VAL A 10 37.28 4.83 38.10
C VAL A 10 36.19 4.05 37.33
N PHE A 11 34.98 4.60 37.27
CA PHE A 11 34.04 4.33 36.17
C PHE A 11 33.75 5.64 35.44
N SER A 12 34.79 6.18 34.82
CA SER A 12 34.64 7.14 33.74
C SER A 12 34.21 6.38 32.47
N GLN A 13 33.08 6.82 31.90
CA GLN A 13 32.74 6.73 30.47
C GLN A 13 32.59 5.33 29.85
N SER A 14 31.34 4.96 29.56
CA SER A 14 31.04 4.08 28.43
C SER A 14 29.85 4.64 27.63
N PRO A 15 30.03 5.09 26.38
CA PRO A 15 28.97 5.69 25.54
C PRO A 15 27.96 4.66 24.98
N LEU A 16 28.04 3.41 25.45
CA LEU A 16 27.38 2.26 24.85
C LEU A 16 25.89 2.16 25.19
N THR A 17 25.36 2.85 26.20
CA THR A 17 23.93 2.78 26.55
C THR A 17 23.01 3.50 25.55
N SER A 18 23.54 4.41 24.73
CA SER A 18 22.73 5.20 23.78
C SER A 18 22.48 4.49 22.43
N CYS A 19 23.29 3.47 22.09
CA CYS A 19 23.21 2.80 20.79
C CYS A 19 22.19 1.65 20.81
N TRP A 20 22.08 0.93 21.92
CA TRP A 20 21.12 -0.17 22.09
C TRP A 20 19.67 0.31 22.11
N LEU A 21 19.38 1.48 22.71
CA LEU A 21 18.06 2.09 22.65
C LEU A 21 17.65 2.50 21.22
N ARG A 22 18.60 2.94 20.38
CA ARG A 22 18.32 3.25 18.97
C ARG A 22 18.10 1.99 18.12
N LEU A 23 18.77 0.89 18.45
CA LEU A 23 18.62 -0.39 17.73
C LEU A 23 17.25 -1.04 18.00
N LEU A 24 16.76 -0.97 19.24
CA LEU A 24 15.42 -1.45 19.61
C LEU A 24 14.29 -0.62 19.00
N MET A 25 14.52 0.68 18.74
CA MET A 25 13.57 1.53 18.01
C MET A 25 13.60 1.32 16.49
N ALA A 26 14.65 0.70 15.94
CA ALA A 26 14.83 0.47 14.51
C ALA A 26 14.20 -0.85 14.02
N LEU A 27 13.95 -1.81 14.91
CA LEU A 27 13.29 -3.07 14.57
C LEU A 27 11.87 -3.08 15.13
N ARG A 28 11.01 -2.26 14.54
CA ARG A 28 9.57 -2.41 14.71
C ARG A 28 9.16 -3.63 13.89
N ILE A 29 8.86 -4.75 14.55
CA ILE A 29 8.28 -5.91 13.87
C ILE A 29 6.92 -5.47 13.33
N VAL A 30 6.88 -5.17 12.04
CA VAL A 30 5.65 -4.85 11.32
C VAL A 30 4.97 -6.20 11.03
N PHE A 31 4.18 -6.69 11.99
CA PHE A 31 3.23 -7.79 11.80
C PHE A 31 2.08 -7.30 10.92
N ASP A 32 2.37 -7.07 9.65
CA ASP A 32 1.40 -6.64 8.64
C ASP A 32 1.22 -7.74 7.60
N GLU A 33 0.94 -8.93 8.10
CA GLU A 33 0.60 -10.11 7.30
C GLU A 33 -0.70 -9.92 6.51
N ARG A 34 -1.46 -8.86 6.81
CA ARG A 34 -2.75 -8.53 6.23
C ARG A 34 -2.68 -8.09 4.76
N GLU A 35 -1.53 -7.67 4.24
CA GLU A 35 -1.49 -7.02 2.92
C GLU A 35 -1.01 -7.93 1.78
N ILE A 36 -0.67 -9.19 2.08
CA ILE A 36 -0.56 -10.23 1.05
C ILE A 36 -1.94 -10.85 0.81
N ASP A 37 -2.87 -9.99 0.41
CA ASP A 37 -4.25 -10.32 0.11
C ASP A 37 -4.47 -10.26 -1.42
N PRO A 38 -4.92 -11.36 -2.07
CA PRO A 38 -5.21 -11.35 -3.49
C PRO A 38 -6.27 -10.31 -3.90
N GLN A 39 -7.13 -9.85 -2.98
CA GLN A 39 -8.10 -8.77 -3.24
C GLN A 39 -7.43 -7.44 -3.63
N LEU A 40 -6.16 -7.24 -3.26
CA LEU A 40 -5.38 -6.05 -3.61
C LEU A 40 -4.72 -6.13 -4.98
N CYS A 41 -4.75 -7.31 -5.60
CA CYS A 41 -4.25 -7.55 -6.92
C CYS A 41 -5.41 -7.45 -7.92
N ALA A 42 -5.64 -6.23 -8.44
CA ALA A 42 -6.73 -6.00 -9.37
C ALA A 42 -6.55 -6.82 -10.65
N VAL A 43 -7.66 -7.25 -11.24
CA VAL A 43 -7.66 -8.03 -12.48
C VAL A 43 -6.94 -7.30 -13.61
N CYS A 44 -7.04 -5.97 -13.66
CA CYS A 44 -6.35 -5.12 -14.62
C CYS A 44 -4.86 -4.84 -14.28
N GLY A 45 -4.32 -5.34 -13.16
CA GLY A 45 -2.94 -5.08 -12.72
C GLY A 45 -2.76 -3.83 -11.85
N LEU A 46 -3.85 -3.17 -11.42
CA LEU A 46 -3.76 -2.14 -10.39
C LEU A 46 -3.48 -2.75 -9.01
N TYR A 47 -2.64 -2.08 -8.23
CA TYR A 47 -2.46 -2.41 -6.82
C TYR A 47 -3.45 -1.61 -5.97
N CYS A 48 -4.45 -2.25 -5.37
CA CYS A 48 -5.44 -1.52 -4.55
C CYS A 48 -4.84 -0.97 -3.27
N GLY A 49 -3.72 -1.53 -2.78
CA GLY A 49 -3.05 -1.08 -1.56
C GLY A 49 -2.56 0.37 -1.61
N ILE A 50 -2.52 1.00 -2.79
CA ILE A 50 -2.17 2.43 -2.97
C ILE A 50 -3.36 3.31 -3.35
N CYS A 51 -4.54 2.72 -3.56
CA CYS A 51 -5.72 3.48 -3.94
C CYS A 51 -6.16 4.38 -2.77
N PRO A 52 -6.28 5.71 -2.94
CA PRO A 52 -6.68 6.61 -1.86
C PRO A 52 -8.02 6.24 -1.22
N VAL A 53 -8.97 5.73 -2.00
CA VAL A 53 -10.28 5.27 -1.50
C VAL A 53 -10.14 4.04 -0.62
N TYR A 54 -9.40 3.03 -1.10
CA TYR A 54 -9.13 1.80 -0.33
C TYR A 54 -8.43 2.14 0.99
N ARG A 55 -7.35 2.95 0.94
CA ARG A 55 -6.62 3.39 2.14
C ARG A 55 -7.56 4.05 3.16
N ALA A 56 -8.32 5.04 2.71
CA ALA A 56 -9.20 5.81 3.59
C ALA A 56 -10.27 4.92 4.25
N TRP A 57 -10.84 3.96 3.50
CA TRP A 57 -11.79 2.99 4.05
C TRP A 57 -11.12 2.03 5.05
N THR A 58 -10.02 1.38 4.69
CA THR A 58 -9.35 0.40 5.56
C THR A 58 -8.77 1.04 6.82
N GLU A 59 -8.30 2.29 6.74
CA GLU A 59 -7.82 3.08 7.88
C GLU A 59 -8.95 3.68 8.71
N GLN A 60 -10.21 3.59 8.23
CA GLN A 60 -11.39 4.22 8.83
C GLN A 60 -11.20 5.74 9.02
N ASP A 61 -10.55 6.38 8.05
CA ASP A 61 -10.31 7.83 8.02
C ASP A 61 -11.56 8.54 7.47
N LEU A 62 -12.51 8.82 8.38
CA LEU A 62 -13.80 9.41 8.03
C LEU A 62 -13.65 10.78 7.34
N PRO A 63 -12.84 11.74 7.85
CA PRO A 63 -12.64 13.02 7.19
C PRO A 63 -12.08 12.88 5.77
N ARG A 64 -11.13 11.96 5.56
CA ARG A 64 -10.57 11.71 4.23
C ARG A 64 -11.59 11.09 3.28
N LEU A 65 -12.43 10.18 3.76
CA LEU A 65 -13.55 9.64 2.98
C LEU A 65 -14.52 10.74 2.56
N ASP A 66 -14.90 11.64 3.48
CA ASP A 66 -15.83 12.73 3.18
C ASP A 66 -15.21 13.73 2.17
N ALA A 67 -13.90 14.01 2.26
CA ALA A 67 -13.19 14.84 1.30
C ALA A 67 -13.13 14.19 -0.11
N ILE A 68 -12.85 12.88 -0.18
CA ILE A 68 -12.85 12.13 -1.44
C ILE A 68 -14.27 12.10 -2.04
N ALA A 69 -15.28 11.85 -1.21
CA ALA A 69 -16.69 11.84 -1.61
C ALA A 69 -17.11 13.18 -2.22
N GLY A 70 -16.77 14.29 -1.55
CA GLY A 70 -17.02 15.65 -2.05
C GLY A 70 -16.29 15.95 -3.36
N THR A 71 -15.03 15.54 -3.49
CA THR A 71 -14.24 15.74 -4.73
C THR A 71 -14.82 14.97 -5.92
N LEU A 72 -15.30 13.75 -5.66
CA LEU A 72 -15.88 12.89 -6.69
C LEU A 72 -17.37 13.14 -6.95
N GLY A 73 -18.03 13.93 -6.09
CA GLY A 73 -19.48 14.16 -6.17
C GLY A 73 -20.31 12.89 -5.91
N VAL A 74 -19.83 11.98 -5.07
CA VAL A 74 -20.51 10.71 -4.74
C VAL A 74 -20.82 10.63 -3.24
N SER A 75 -21.73 9.75 -2.86
CA SER A 75 -21.99 9.49 -1.44
C SER A 75 -20.86 8.68 -0.79
N ARG A 76 -20.78 8.74 0.53
CA ARG A 76 -19.77 8.01 1.30
C ARG A 76 -19.94 6.49 1.19
N GLU A 77 -21.17 6.01 1.07
CA GLU A 77 -21.51 4.60 0.88
C GLU A 77 -20.95 4.06 -0.43
N ARG A 78 -20.66 4.94 -1.42
CA ARG A 78 -19.94 4.56 -2.65
C ARG A 78 -18.49 4.19 -2.35
N LEU A 79 -17.91 4.68 -1.26
CA LEU A 79 -16.47 4.57 -0.96
C LEU A 79 -16.13 3.37 -0.07
N LEU A 80 -17.11 2.51 0.23
CA LEU A 80 -16.89 1.22 0.88
C LEU A 80 -16.03 0.35 -0.06
N CYS A 81 -14.73 0.26 0.20
CA CYS A 81 -13.80 -0.39 -0.72
C CYS A 81 -12.85 -1.30 0.04
N THR A 82 -13.00 -2.61 -0.14
CA THR A 82 -12.16 -3.63 0.46
C THR A 82 -11.22 -4.32 -0.54
N GLY A 83 -11.25 -3.93 -1.81
CA GLY A 83 -10.35 -4.45 -2.85
C GLY A 83 -11.00 -4.52 -4.22
N CYS A 84 -10.28 -5.04 -5.21
CA CYS A 84 -10.81 -5.21 -6.58
C CYS A 84 -11.66 -6.48 -6.70
N ARG A 85 -11.19 -7.58 -6.09
CA ARG A 85 -11.81 -8.92 -6.19
C ARG A 85 -12.89 -9.15 -5.13
N THR A 86 -13.54 -8.09 -4.69
CA THR A 86 -14.64 -8.09 -3.73
C THR A 86 -15.97 -7.85 -4.46
N PRO A 87 -17.13 -8.15 -3.84
CA PRO A 87 -18.42 -7.82 -4.42
C PRO A 87 -18.52 -6.33 -4.78
N ALA A 88 -19.29 -5.99 -5.82
CA ALA A 88 -19.36 -4.63 -6.37
C ALA A 88 -19.71 -3.56 -5.32
N ALA A 89 -20.58 -3.88 -4.37
CA ALA A 89 -20.96 -3.00 -3.25
C ALA A 89 -19.77 -2.61 -2.34
N PHE A 90 -18.70 -3.39 -2.33
CA PHE A 90 -17.49 -3.18 -1.53
C PHE A 90 -16.24 -2.95 -2.38
N CYS A 91 -16.41 -2.50 -3.63
CA CYS A 91 -15.33 -2.22 -4.54
C CYS A 91 -15.49 -0.81 -5.08
N PHE A 92 -14.48 0.07 -4.95
CA PHE A 92 -14.53 1.41 -5.56
C PHE A 92 -14.70 1.38 -7.09
N GLY A 93 -14.35 0.27 -7.75
CA GLY A 93 -14.64 0.08 -9.17
C GLY A 93 -16.10 -0.26 -9.47
N GLY A 94 -16.89 -0.66 -8.47
CA GLY A 94 -18.28 -1.09 -8.62
C GLY A 94 -18.42 -2.32 -9.52
N GLU A 95 -19.48 -2.28 -10.33
CA GLU A 95 -19.64 -3.11 -11.54
C GLU A 95 -18.60 -2.69 -12.57
N CYS A 96 -17.82 -3.65 -13.05
CA CYS A 96 -16.64 -3.37 -13.84
C CYS A 96 -16.55 -4.34 -15.01
N GLU A 97 -16.73 -3.81 -16.22
CA GLU A 97 -16.63 -4.56 -17.47
C GLU A 97 -15.31 -5.32 -17.62
N VAL A 98 -14.22 -4.84 -17.00
CA VAL A 98 -12.92 -5.52 -17.04
C VAL A 98 -12.92 -6.79 -16.20
N LYS A 99 -13.60 -6.79 -15.04
CA LYS A 99 -13.75 -7.99 -14.21
C LYS A 99 -14.59 -9.04 -14.93
N GLU A 100 -15.74 -8.63 -15.46
CA GLU A 100 -16.65 -9.49 -16.23
C GLU A 100 -15.97 -10.06 -17.47
N CYS A 101 -15.22 -9.24 -18.21
CA CYS A 101 -14.49 -9.70 -19.39
C CYS A 101 -13.41 -10.72 -19.04
N ALA A 102 -12.68 -10.54 -17.95
CA ALA A 102 -11.64 -11.48 -17.53
C ALA A 102 -12.24 -12.82 -17.10
N GLU A 103 -13.36 -12.78 -16.36
CA GLU A 103 -14.12 -13.97 -15.97
C GLU A 103 -14.64 -14.72 -17.19
N ALA A 104 -15.29 -14.02 -18.14
CA ALA A 104 -15.79 -14.61 -19.37
C ALA A 104 -14.68 -15.24 -20.24
N LYS A 105 -13.47 -14.69 -20.21
CA LYS A 105 -12.30 -15.23 -20.91
C LYS A 105 -11.51 -16.26 -20.10
N GLY A 106 -11.86 -16.51 -18.84
CA GLY A 106 -11.17 -17.45 -17.95
C GLY A 106 -9.73 -17.05 -17.61
N VAL A 107 -9.41 -15.75 -17.63
CA VAL A 107 -8.07 -15.24 -17.26
C VAL A 107 -8.07 -14.66 -15.85
N ALA A 108 -7.03 -14.94 -15.07
CA ALA A 108 -6.93 -14.40 -13.71
C ALA A 108 -6.52 -12.92 -13.74
N PHE A 109 -5.69 -12.55 -14.72
CA PHE A 109 -5.21 -11.20 -14.94
C PHE A 109 -5.35 -10.81 -16.40
N CYS A 110 -5.68 -9.54 -16.67
CA CYS A 110 -5.79 -9.06 -18.05
C CYS A 110 -4.49 -9.22 -18.82
N ALA A 111 -3.33 -9.17 -18.15
CA ALA A 111 -2.03 -9.37 -18.78
C ALA A 111 -1.83 -10.75 -19.41
N GLU A 112 -2.58 -11.77 -18.97
CA GLU A 112 -2.58 -13.13 -19.53
C GLU A 112 -3.39 -13.21 -20.83
N CYS A 113 -4.22 -12.20 -21.12
CA CYS A 113 -4.99 -12.15 -22.36
C CYS A 113 -4.08 -11.76 -23.54
N ALA A 114 -4.22 -12.47 -24.66
CA ALA A 114 -3.47 -12.19 -25.89
C ALA A 114 -3.76 -10.79 -26.47
N GLU A 115 -4.91 -10.20 -26.15
CA GLU A 115 -5.31 -8.87 -26.58
C GLU A 115 -4.78 -7.75 -25.67
N PHE A 116 -3.98 -8.06 -24.64
CA PHE A 116 -3.51 -7.07 -23.68
C PHE A 116 -2.33 -6.23 -24.21
N PRO A 117 -2.36 -4.89 -24.09
CA PRO A 117 -3.47 -4.07 -23.62
C PRO A 117 -4.58 -3.91 -24.69
N CYS A 118 -5.83 -4.04 -24.28
CA CYS A 118 -7.00 -3.86 -25.16
C CYS A 118 -7.68 -2.51 -24.88
N PRO A 119 -8.64 -2.07 -25.72
CA PRO A 119 -9.32 -0.78 -25.54
C PRO A 119 -10.02 -0.61 -24.18
N ARG A 120 -10.43 -1.71 -23.52
CA ARG A 120 -10.97 -1.64 -22.15
C ARG A 120 -9.89 -1.24 -21.14
N ILE A 121 -8.69 -1.78 -21.29
CA ILE A 121 -7.55 -1.48 -20.42
C ILE A 121 -7.07 -0.05 -20.65
N GLU A 122 -6.99 0.40 -21.90
CA GLU A 122 -6.65 1.79 -22.21
C GLU A 122 -7.60 2.78 -21.51
N ARG A 123 -8.92 2.53 -21.53
CA ARG A 123 -9.90 3.33 -20.78
C ARG A 123 -9.66 3.33 -19.27
N VAL A 124 -9.25 2.20 -18.69
CA VAL A 124 -8.92 2.14 -17.25
C VAL A 124 -7.64 2.93 -16.97
N MET A 125 -6.64 2.84 -17.85
CA MET A 125 -5.39 3.59 -17.70
C MET A 125 -5.61 5.10 -17.67
N GLU A 126 -6.56 5.60 -18.47
CA GLU A 126 -6.91 7.03 -18.53
C GLU A 126 -7.72 7.50 -17.32
N ARG A 127 -8.62 6.65 -16.80
CA ARG A 127 -9.60 7.06 -15.77
C ARG A 127 -9.16 6.78 -14.34
N ALA A 128 -8.33 5.75 -14.13
CA ALA A 128 -7.93 5.35 -12.78
C ALA A 128 -6.80 6.24 -12.24
N PRO A 129 -6.82 6.63 -10.95
CA PRO A 129 -5.82 7.53 -10.34
C PRO A 129 -4.36 7.13 -10.56
N HIS A 130 -4.09 5.83 -10.66
CA HIS A 130 -2.76 5.24 -10.89
C HIS A 130 -2.77 4.28 -12.11
N GLY A 131 -3.61 4.60 -13.10
CA GLY A 131 -3.80 3.78 -14.31
C GLY A 131 -2.54 3.60 -15.15
N SER A 132 -1.61 4.56 -15.13
CA SER A 132 -0.31 4.48 -15.82
C SER A 132 0.56 3.30 -15.38
N THR A 133 0.31 2.72 -14.20
CA THR A 133 1.07 1.57 -13.68
C THR A 133 0.63 0.23 -14.28
N ILE A 134 -0.53 0.17 -14.95
CA ILE A 134 -1.17 -1.08 -15.39
C ILE A 134 -0.26 -1.93 -16.30
N LEU A 135 0.38 -1.33 -17.30
CA LEU A 135 1.20 -2.10 -18.24
C LEU A 135 2.44 -2.70 -17.58
N ALA A 136 3.13 -1.91 -16.76
CA ALA A 136 4.31 -2.35 -16.02
C ALA A 136 3.94 -3.43 -15.01
N ASN A 137 2.85 -3.24 -14.26
CA ASN A 137 2.38 -4.21 -13.29
C ASN A 137 1.90 -5.50 -13.96
N GLY A 138 1.15 -5.40 -15.06
CA GLY A 138 0.68 -6.58 -15.80
C GLY A 138 1.84 -7.40 -16.35
N THR A 139 2.86 -6.75 -16.90
CA THR A 139 4.10 -7.42 -17.33
C THR A 139 4.78 -8.11 -16.14
N ARG A 140 4.97 -7.38 -15.03
CA ARG A 140 5.60 -7.93 -13.83
C ARG A 140 4.83 -9.11 -13.23
N ILE A 141 3.50 -9.06 -13.20
CA ILE A 141 2.64 -10.16 -12.73
C ILE A 141 2.85 -11.42 -13.59
N ARG A 142 3.01 -11.29 -14.91
CA ARG A 142 3.35 -12.46 -15.75
C ARG A 142 4.72 -13.03 -15.43
N ASP A 143 5.70 -12.18 -15.16
CA ASP A 143 7.08 -12.59 -14.97
C ASP A 143 7.32 -13.30 -13.64
N VAL A 144 6.66 -12.86 -12.55
CA VAL A 144 6.90 -13.38 -11.19
C VAL A 144 5.68 -13.93 -10.48
N GLY A 145 4.52 -13.88 -11.11
CA GLY A 145 3.25 -14.23 -10.47
C GLY A 145 2.75 -13.14 -9.52
N TRP A 146 1.45 -13.17 -9.26
CA TRP A 146 0.77 -12.15 -8.47
C TRP A 146 1.26 -12.05 -7.02
N TYR A 147 1.65 -13.17 -6.41
CA TYR A 147 2.06 -13.21 -5.01
C TYR A 147 3.39 -12.46 -4.79
N ALA A 148 4.39 -12.74 -5.63
CA ALA A 148 5.67 -12.05 -5.56
C ALA A 148 5.50 -10.56 -5.93
N TRP A 149 4.75 -10.27 -6.99
CA TRP A 149 4.44 -8.90 -7.38
C TRP A 149 3.75 -8.11 -6.25
N LEU A 150 2.82 -8.73 -5.52
CA LEU A 150 2.10 -8.06 -4.43
C LEU A 150 3.06 -7.66 -3.30
N ARG A 151 4.02 -8.53 -2.96
CA ARG A 151 5.08 -8.22 -2.00
C ARG A 151 5.97 -7.07 -2.49
N GLU A 152 6.28 -7.03 -3.78
CA GLU A 152 7.07 -5.93 -4.38
C GLU A 152 6.31 -4.60 -4.30
N GLN A 153 5.01 -4.59 -4.64
CA GLN A 153 4.21 -3.37 -4.57
C GLN A 153 4.04 -2.89 -3.13
N ASP A 154 3.75 -3.80 -2.20
CA ASP A 154 3.67 -3.47 -0.78
C ASP A 154 4.97 -2.81 -0.27
N ALA A 155 6.12 -3.43 -0.55
CA ALA A 155 7.41 -2.88 -0.14
C ALA A 155 7.71 -1.52 -0.80
N ARG A 156 7.37 -1.38 -2.10
CA ARG A 156 7.58 -0.14 -2.86
C ARG A 156 6.79 1.03 -2.29
N TRP A 157 5.58 0.79 -1.80
CA TRP A 157 4.65 1.83 -1.37
C TRP A 157 4.63 2.08 0.14
N ARG A 158 5.78 1.86 0.78
CA ARG A 158 6.02 2.17 2.20
C ARG A 158 6.95 3.36 2.34
N CYS A 159 6.66 4.22 3.31
CA CYS A 159 7.50 5.35 3.65
C CYS A 159 8.91 4.86 4.03
N PRO A 160 9.99 5.40 3.45
CA PRO A 160 11.36 4.94 3.73
C PRO A 160 11.80 5.22 5.17
N SER A 161 11.18 6.18 5.86
CA SER A 161 11.57 6.57 7.22
C SER A 161 10.85 5.80 8.31
N CYS A 162 9.56 5.48 8.12
CA CYS A 162 8.74 4.86 9.16
C CYS A 162 8.03 3.57 8.71
N HIS A 163 8.19 3.16 7.45
CA HIS A 163 7.54 2.01 6.82
C HIS A 163 6.00 2.03 6.84
N GLY A 164 5.41 3.19 7.16
CA GLY A 164 3.98 3.43 7.05
C GLY A 164 3.52 3.35 5.60
N LYS A 165 2.28 2.90 5.41
CA LYS A 165 1.68 2.70 4.09
C LYS A 165 1.38 4.04 3.44
N VAL A 166 1.58 4.11 2.13
CA VAL A 166 1.46 5.38 1.39
C VAL A 166 0.54 5.20 0.19
N ALA A 167 -0.44 6.10 0.10
CA ALA A 167 -1.35 6.15 -1.04
C ALA A 167 -0.65 6.79 -2.26
N PHE A 168 -1.12 6.44 -3.45
CA PHE A 168 -0.74 7.14 -4.67
C PHE A 168 -1.06 8.63 -4.57
N GLY A 169 -0.14 9.47 -5.05
CA GLY A 169 -0.29 10.93 -5.02
C GLY A 169 -0.09 11.59 -3.65
N ALA A 170 0.30 10.83 -2.62
CA ALA A 170 0.65 11.43 -1.33
C ALA A 170 1.97 12.23 -1.44
N GLU A 171 1.96 13.50 -1.03
CA GLU A 171 3.14 14.36 -1.01
C GLU A 171 4.02 14.12 0.24
N ARG A 172 3.39 13.74 1.35
CA ARG A 172 4.03 13.45 2.64
C ARG A 172 3.50 12.15 3.22
N CYS A 173 4.33 11.49 4.03
CA CYS A 173 3.89 10.29 4.73
C CYS A 173 2.72 10.62 5.69
N PRO A 174 1.60 9.88 5.65
CA PRO A 174 0.48 10.14 6.56
C PRO A 174 0.82 9.82 8.03
N SER A 175 1.79 8.93 8.27
CA SER A 175 2.16 8.49 9.62
C SER A 175 3.24 9.36 10.29
N CYS A 176 4.22 9.86 9.53
CA CYS A 176 5.35 10.62 10.10
C CYS A 176 5.53 12.03 9.51
N HIS A 177 4.72 12.40 8.51
CA HIS A 177 4.77 13.69 7.80
C HIS A 177 6.11 14.03 7.11
N GLY A 178 7.03 13.06 7.08
CA GLY A 178 8.31 13.14 6.39
C GLY A 178 8.15 13.13 4.86
N PRO A 179 9.22 13.53 4.14
CA PRO A 179 9.23 13.54 2.69
C PRO A 179 9.10 12.12 2.13
N LEU A 180 8.38 11.99 1.02
CA LEU A 180 8.27 10.75 0.26
C LEU A 180 9.17 10.84 -0.97
N SER A 181 10.06 9.87 -1.13
CA SER A 181 10.88 9.71 -2.34
C SER A 181 10.37 8.57 -3.21
N LEU A 182 9.08 8.22 -3.09
CA LEU A 182 8.49 7.07 -3.74
C LEU A 182 8.38 7.36 -5.24
N ARG A 183 9.03 6.54 -6.06
CA ARG A 183 8.95 6.56 -7.53
C ARG A 183 8.35 5.27 -8.05
#